data_AF-A0A7X6U805-F1
#
_entry.id   AF-A0A7X6U805-F1
#
_cell.length_a   1.000
_cell.length_b   1.000
_cell.length_c   1.000
_cell.angle_alpha   90.00
_cell.angle_beta   90.00
_cell.angle_gamma   90.00
#
_symmetry.space_group_name_H-M   'P 1'
#
loop_
_entity.id
_entity.type
_entity.pdbx_description
1 polymer ?
#
loop_
_entity_poly.entity_id
_entity_poly.type
_entity_poly.pdbx_seq_one_letter_code
_entity_poly.pdbx_strand_id
1 'polypeptide(L)'
;ANVLALGTCFISGVFVPQELLGDAVQTLASFTPTYWYVRAVNTLDSLPVMDLQALQPVIQAMLIQLGFAVALLAVALAVVRQKRQAQAT
;
A
#
# COMPACT_ATOMS: atom_id res chain seq x y z
N ALA A 1 6.30 -17.23 1.15
CA ALA A 1 5.15 -16.30 1.30
C ALA A 1 5.15 -15.60 2.66
N ASN A 2 5.18 -16.36 3.78
CA ASN A 2 5.01 -15.81 5.12
C ASN A 2 6.08 -14.79 5.55
N VAL A 3 7.36 -14.99 5.19
CA VAL A 3 8.44 -14.05 5.55
C VAL A 3 8.26 -12.68 4.90
N LEU A 4 7.85 -12.64 3.63
CA LEU A 4 7.60 -11.39 2.92
C LEU A 4 6.40 -10.65 3.52
N ALA A 5 5.31 -11.37 3.79
CA ALA A 5 4.13 -10.79 4.43
C ALA A 5 4.47 -10.22 5.82
N LEU A 6 5.12 -11.01 6.68
CA LEU A 6 5.51 -10.57 8.03
C LEU A 6 6.50 -9.40 7.98
N GLY A 7 7.52 -9.46 7.13
CA GLY A 7 8.47 -8.38 6.94
C GLY A 7 7.78 -7.07 6.54
N THR A 8 6.83 -7.14 5.60
CA THR A 8 6.03 -5.97 5.21
C THR A 8 5.19 -5.44 6.37
N CYS A 9 4.59 -6.28 7.22
CA CYS A 9 3.81 -5.83 8.38
C CYS A 9 4.65 -5.04 9.40
N PHE A 10 5.91 -5.45 9.64
CA PHE A 10 6.81 -4.72 10.54
C PHE A 10 7.20 -3.34 10.02
N ILE A 11 7.48 -3.21 8.72
CA ILE A 11 7.97 -1.94 8.14
C ILE A 11 6.86 -1.00 7.70
N SER A 12 5.63 -1.48 7.51
CA SER A 12 4.53 -0.66 6.97
C SER A 12 3.69 0.05 8.03
N GLY A 13 3.94 -0.19 9.32
CA GLY A 13 3.18 0.44 10.39
C GLY A 13 2.16 -0.47 11.09
N VAL A 14 2.00 -1.72 10.64
CA VAL A 14 0.94 -2.62 11.17
C VAL A 14 1.28 -3.14 12.57
N PHE A 15 2.55 -3.48 12.82
CA PHE A 15 3.01 -3.99 14.12
C PHE A 15 3.77 -2.95 14.94
N VAL A 16 4.45 -2.01 14.28
CA VAL A 16 5.20 -0.93 14.90
C VAL A 16 4.64 0.37 14.36
N PRO A 17 4.19 1.32 15.20
CA PRO A 17 3.67 2.60 14.75
C PRO A 17 4.63 3.31 13.78
N GLN A 18 4.09 3.92 12.72
CA GLN A 18 4.89 4.49 11.62
C GLN A 18 5.87 5.55 12.12
N GLU A 19 5.45 6.36 13.10
CA GLU A 19 6.23 7.40 13.75
C GLU A 19 7.46 6.89 14.52
N LEU A 20 7.51 5.59 14.85
CA LEU A 20 8.66 4.96 15.51
C LEU A 20 9.64 4.34 14.49
N LEU A 21 9.28 4.28 13.21
CA LEU A 21 10.13 3.77 12.14
C LEU A 21 11.01 4.90 11.60
N GLY A 22 12.30 4.60 11.36
CA GLY A 22 13.22 5.57 10.76
C GLY A 22 12.86 5.92 9.31
N ASP A 23 13.26 7.12 8.86
CA ASP A 23 12.91 7.69 7.55
C ASP A 23 13.21 6.77 6.36
N ALA A 24 14.36 6.07 6.40
CA ALA A 24 14.74 5.12 5.36
C ALA A 24 13.76 3.94 5.27
N VAL A 25 13.28 3.45 6.42
CA VAL A 25 12.31 2.35 6.48
C VAL A 25 10.95 2.82 5.99
N GLN A 26 10.50 4.01 6.40
CA GLN A 26 9.25 4.59 5.90
C GLN A 26 9.28 4.81 4.38
N THR A 27 10.41 5.30 3.86
CA THR A 27 10.62 5.49 2.42
C THR A 27 10.50 4.16 1.68
N LEU A 28 11.17 3.10 2.16
CA LEU A 28 11.06 1.77 1.57
C LEU A 28 9.64 1.20 1.67
N ALA A 29 8.99 1.37 2.82
CA ALA A 29 7.63 0.90 3.06
C ALA A 29 6.61 1.59 2.16
N SER A 30 6.85 2.85 1.77
CA SER A 30 5.98 3.62 0.87
C SER A 30 5.80 3.00 -0.52
N PHE A 31 6.68 2.06 -0.92
CA PHE A 31 6.53 1.25 -2.12
C PHE A 31 5.54 0.09 -1.97
N THR A 32 4.87 -0.03 -0.82
CA THR A 32 3.87 -1.07 -0.55
C THR A 32 2.48 -0.47 -0.35
N PRO A 33 1.40 -1.17 -0.77
CA PRO A 33 0.04 -0.69 -0.54
C PRO A 33 -0.33 -0.66 0.96
N THR A 34 0.29 -1.53 1.77
CA THR A 34 0.02 -1.62 3.22
C THR A 34 0.44 -0.35 3.97
N TYR A 35 1.55 0.28 3.59
CA TYR A 35 2.00 1.53 4.21
C TYR A 35 0.95 2.65 4.07
N TRP A 36 0.39 2.80 2.86
CA TRP A 36 -0.63 3.82 2.58
C TRP A 36 -1.96 3.52 3.27
N TYR A 37 -2.32 2.24 3.38
CA TYR A 37 -3.47 1.81 4.16
C TYR A 37 -3.34 2.20 5.65
N VAL A 38 -2.24 1.82 6.30
CA VAL A 38 -2.02 2.15 7.71
C VAL A 38 -1.98 3.65 7.92
N ARG A 39 -1.32 4.38 7.03
CA ARG A 39 -1.27 5.84 7.09
C ARG A 39 -2.67 6.46 7.02
N ALA A 40 -3.53 5.97 6.13
CA ALA A 40 -4.91 6.44 6.01
C ALA A 40 -5.72 6.19 7.29
N VAL A 41 -5.61 4.98 7.86
CA VAL A 41 -6.30 4.61 9.11
C VAL A 41 -5.81 5.46 10.29
N ASN A 42 -4.50 5.60 10.47
CA ASN A 42 -3.93 6.43 11.54
C ASN A 42 -4.33 7.89 11.39
N THR A 43 -4.39 8.39 10.15
CA THR A 43 -4.85 9.75 9.88
C THR A 43 -6.30 9.90 10.31
N LEU A 44 -7.19 8.99 9.92
CA LEU A 44 -8.60 9.01 10.31
C LEU A 44 -8.78 8.97 11.84
N ASP A 45 -8.02 8.14 12.53
CA ASP A 45 -8.07 8.00 13.99
C ASP A 45 -7.66 9.29 14.71
N SER A 46 -6.75 10.06 14.12
CA SER A 46 -6.27 11.34 14.67
C SER A 46 -7.17 12.54 14.38
N LEU A 47 -8.22 12.40 13.56
CA LEU A 47 -9.07 13.53 13.18
C LEU A 47 -10.12 13.85 14.25
N PRO A 48 -10.11 15.07 14.84
CA PRO A 48 -11.11 15.46 15.84
C PRO A 48 -12.48 15.81 15.22
N VAL A 49 -12.50 16.23 13.95
CA VAL A 49 -13.70 16.56 13.18
C VAL A 49 -13.52 16.05 11.76
N MET A 50 -14.58 15.44 11.21
CA MET A 50 -14.60 14.99 9.82
C MET A 50 -14.97 16.14 8.88
N ASP A 51 -13.98 16.94 8.50
CA ASP A 51 -14.11 17.93 7.44
C ASP A 51 -13.42 17.48 6.14
N LEU A 52 -13.80 18.07 5.00
CA LEU A 52 -13.27 17.68 3.69
C LEU A 52 -11.77 17.99 3.51
N GLN A 53 -11.26 18.99 4.21
CA GLN A 53 -9.86 19.40 4.12
C GLN A 53 -8.96 18.44 4.89
N ALA A 54 -9.41 18.00 6.06
CA ALA A 54 -8.81 16.99 6.92
C ALA A 54 -8.80 15.60 6.28
N LEU A 55 -9.77 15.30 5.42
CA LEU A 55 -9.83 14.04 4.66
C LEU A 55 -8.94 14.01 3.41
N GLN A 56 -8.41 15.15 2.96
CA GLN A 56 -7.52 15.22 1.80
C GLN A 56 -6.36 14.19 1.85
N PRO A 57 -5.57 14.06 2.94
CA PRO A 57 -4.51 13.05 3.02
C PRO A 57 -5.02 11.60 2.96
N VAL A 58 -6.21 11.33 3.51
CA VAL A 58 -6.85 10.01 3.45
C VAL A 58 -7.24 9.66 2.01
N ILE A 59 -7.86 10.61 1.30
CA ILE A 59 -8.24 10.45 -0.11
C ILE A 59 -7.00 10.20 -0.97
N GLN A 60 -5.90 10.94 -0.74
CA GLN A 60 -4.64 10.71 -1.44
C GLN A 60 -4.10 9.29 -1.21
N ALA A 61 -4.10 8.80 0.02
CA ALA A 61 -3.68 7.44 0.32
C ALA A 61 -4.57 6.39 -0.38
N MET A 62 -5.90 6.60 -0.42
CA MET A 62 -6.82 5.73 -1.15
C MET A 62 -6.56 5.72 -2.66
N LEU A 63 -6.27 6.87 -3.27
CA LEU A 63 -5.91 6.95 -4.69
C LEU A 63 -4.62 6.19 -5.00
N ILE A 64 -3.63 6.26 -4.11
CA ILE A 64 -2.39 5.50 -4.24
C ILE A 64 -2.67 3.98 -4.16
N GLN A 65 -3.51 3.54 -3.22
CA GLN A 65 -3.92 2.14 -3.15
C GLN A 65 -4.66 1.68 -4.42
N LEU A 66 -5.52 2.52 -5.00
CA LEU A 66 -6.16 2.24 -6.29
C LEU A 66 -5.11 2.09 -7.40
N GLY A 67 -4.09 2.95 -7.42
CA GLY A 67 -2.96 2.85 -8.35
C GLY A 67 -2.24 1.50 -8.26
N PHE A 68 -1.96 1.03 -7.03
CA PHE A 68 -1.40 -0.31 -6.83
C PHE A 68 -2.32 -1.42 -7.36
N ALA A 69 -3.63 -1.33 -7.10
CA ALA A 69 -4.59 -2.33 -7.59
C ALA A 69 -4.58 -2.40 -9.12
N VAL A 70 -4.61 -1.25 -9.81
CA VAL A 70 -4.53 -1.19 -11.27
C VAL A 70 -3.20 -1.75 -11.78
N ALA A 71 -2.07 -1.39 -11.16
CA ALA A 71 -0.76 -1.88 -11.57
C ALA A 71 -0.63 -3.40 -11.42
N LEU A 72 -1.07 -3.95 -10.27
CA LEU A 72 -1.02 -5.39 -10.01
C LEU A 72 -1.95 -6.16 -10.95
N LEU A 73 -3.14 -5.64 -11.23
CA LEU A 73 -4.05 -6.23 -12.22
C LEU A 73 -3.44 -6.21 -13.62
N ALA A 74 -2.82 -5.10 -14.04
CA ALA A 74 -2.15 -5.00 -15.33
C ALA A 74 -1.00 -6.02 -15.47
N VAL A 75 -0.17 -6.16 -14.43
CA VAL A 75 0.92 -7.16 -14.40
C VAL A 75 0.35 -8.58 -14.46
N ALA A 76 -0.68 -8.88 -13.65
CA ALA A 76 -1.32 -10.19 -13.66
C ALA A 76 -1.89 -10.55 -15.04
N LEU A 77 -2.59 -9.62 -15.68
CA LEU A 77 -3.13 -9.79 -17.03
C LEU A 77 -2.02 -9.99 -18.07
N ALA A 78 -0.93 -9.23 -17.99
CA ALA A 78 0.22 -9.37 -18.89
C ALA A 78 0.88 -10.75 -18.76
N VAL A 79 1.11 -11.23 -17.53
CA VAL A 79 1.69 -12.55 -17.26
C VAL A 79 0.77 -13.67 -17.77
N VAL A 80 -0.53 -13.58 -17.52
CA VAL A 80 -1.50 -14.56 -18.04
C VAL A 80 -1.50 -14.58 -19.57
N ARG A 81 -1.44 -13.41 -20.21
CA ARG A 81 -1.39 -13.31 -21.68
C ARG A 81 -0.13 -13.95 -22.26
N GLN A 82 1.04 -13.69 -21.67
CA GLN A 82 2.31 -14.29 -22.09
C GLN A 82 2.29 -15.82 -21.94
N LYS A 83 1.80 -16.34 -20.81
CA LYS A 83 1.69 -17.78 -20.57
C LYS A 83 0.77 -18.47 -21.57
N ARG A 84 -0.36 -17.86 -21.93
CA ARG A 84 -1.30 -18.39 -22.93
C ARG A 84 -0.68 -18.45 -24.34
N GLN A 85 0.12 -17.46 -24.72
CA GLN A 85 0.78 -17.44 -26.03
C GLN A 85 1.89 -18.50 -26.12
N ALA A 86 2.67 -18.68 -25.05
CA ALA A 86 3.73 -19.70 -25.00
C ALA A 86 3.20 -21.15 -25.04
N GLN A 87 1.97 -21.40 -24.61
CA GLN A 87 1.33 -22.72 -24.69
C GLN A 87 0.67 -23.03 -26.04
N ALA A 88 0.49 -22.00 -26.89
CA ALA A 88 -0.12 -22.13 -28.21
C ALA A 88 0.92 -22.28 -29.34
N THR A 89 2.22 -22.34 -29.00
CA THR A 89 3.35 -22.57 -29.90
C THR A 89 3.99 -23.90 -29.54
#